data_AF-A0A9E0XJI0-F1
#
_entry.id   AF-A0A9E0XJI0-F1
#
_cell.length_a   1.000
_cell.length_b   1.000
_cell.length_c   1.000
_cell.angle_alpha   90.00
_cell.angle_beta   90.00
_cell.angle_gamma   90.00
#
_symmetry.space_group_name_H-M   'P 1'
#
loop_
_entity.id
_entity.type
_entity.pdbx_description
1 polymer ?
#
loop_
_entity_poly.entity_id
_entity_poly.type
_entity_poly.pdbx_seq_one_letter_code
_entity_poly.pdbx_strand_id
1 'polypeptide(L)'
;MRELSPGERRKLLKDYIDAASINWAHIGLAQLVKHGCVDRILTTNFDPLIARACALVNVFPAVYDLTASTYLRPEDLPDCAVFHLHGQRNGFVLLNETSELEKHAGQLKPVFAHARESRVWIVAGYSGENDPLFRLIRDVECYDYDLFWVDVKEQPPAGIAEFFSEEHRTFYVHEPRGADRFFMDLAHQLEAWPPLFVDQPFQHLRQQLQSVAKQDQEGKGVQIDWLEQAREKIDRAEIALAAAAADIPEDDVGKVQAAFLEGGSEKAMAASSTDRLKPWLLASEAGDLALEAQVLSLTDLSAACDLWRQAGERYAQALAIKPDMHEAAYNWGNALKPGPWPPPTFPPPATSGARPASATPRPWPSSRTYTKPPITGA
;
A
#
# COMPACT_ATOMS: atom_id res chain seq x y z
N MET A 1 19.47 -17.03 -0.56
CA MET A 1 19.39 -17.04 0.91
C MET A 1 20.31 -18.10 1.54
N ARG A 2 20.31 -19.37 1.10
CA ARG A 2 21.14 -20.43 1.72
C ARG A 2 22.65 -20.14 1.83
N GLU A 3 23.22 -19.43 0.87
CA GLU A 3 24.66 -19.08 0.85
C GLU A 3 25.09 -18.03 1.90
N LEU A 4 24.14 -17.34 2.54
CA LEU A 4 24.44 -16.33 3.55
C LEU A 4 24.40 -16.94 4.95
N SER A 5 25.27 -16.48 5.85
CA SER A 5 25.16 -16.82 7.27
C SER A 5 23.89 -16.21 7.89
N PRO A 6 23.36 -16.76 9.02
CA PRO A 6 22.19 -16.19 9.69
C PRO A 6 22.32 -14.70 10.04
N GLY A 7 23.53 -14.24 10.37
CA GLY A 7 23.82 -12.83 10.66
C GLY A 7 23.75 -11.93 9.41
N GLU A 8 24.30 -12.39 8.29
CA GLU A 8 24.26 -11.66 7.02
C GLU A 8 22.85 -11.59 6.44
N ARG A 9 22.07 -12.68 6.55
CA ARG A 9 20.65 -12.69 6.16
C ARG A 9 19.85 -11.67 6.97
N ARG A 10 20.03 -11.66 8.30
CA ARG A 10 19.34 -10.70 9.18
C ARG A 10 19.71 -9.27 8.82
N LYS A 11 20.99 -8.99 8.52
CA LYS A 11 21.44 -7.67 8.10
C LYS A 11 20.82 -7.25 6.76
N LEU A 12 20.78 -8.15 5.77
CA LEU A 12 20.17 -7.88 4.47
C LEU A 12 18.67 -7.59 4.60
N LEU A 13 17.92 -8.47 5.28
CA LEU A 13 16.49 -8.31 5.48
C LEU A 13 16.15 -7.04 6.27
N LYS A 14 17.00 -6.66 7.23
CA LYS A 14 16.81 -5.46 8.04
C LYS A 14 16.69 -4.20 7.18
N ASP A 15 17.58 -4.00 6.22
CA ASP A 15 17.58 -2.77 5.42
C ASP A 15 16.29 -2.67 4.57
N TYR A 16 15.79 -3.79 4.05
CA TYR A 16 14.53 -3.84 3.32
C TYR A 16 13.32 -3.57 4.22
N ILE A 17 13.28 -4.18 5.41
CA ILE A 17 12.17 -4.00 6.35
C ILE A 17 12.15 -2.54 6.87
N ASP A 18 13.32 -1.95 7.11
CA ASP A 18 13.44 -0.58 7.62
C ASP A 18 13.06 0.48 6.59
N ALA A 19 13.31 0.19 5.31
CA ALA A 19 12.90 1.04 4.20
C ALA A 19 11.41 0.91 3.84
N ALA A 20 10.73 -0.14 4.29
CA ALA A 20 9.35 -0.40 3.91
C ALA A 20 8.38 0.62 4.54
N SER A 21 7.46 1.13 3.73
CA SER A 21 6.45 2.10 4.11
C SER A 21 5.06 1.49 4.12
N ILE A 22 4.18 2.04 4.96
CA ILE A 22 2.77 1.68 4.99
C ILE A 22 2.16 2.07 3.63
N ASN A 23 1.59 1.10 2.92
CA ASN A 23 0.86 1.32 1.67
C ASN A 23 -0.65 1.42 1.93
N TRP A 24 -1.43 1.66 0.87
CA TRP A 24 -2.87 1.83 1.01
C TRP A 24 -3.62 0.52 1.30
N ALA A 25 -3.08 -0.64 0.91
CA ALA A 25 -3.62 -1.94 1.33
C ALA A 25 -3.62 -2.08 2.86
N HIS A 26 -2.52 -1.70 3.51
CA HIS A 26 -2.43 -1.72 4.98
C HIS A 26 -3.45 -0.78 5.63
N ILE A 27 -3.67 0.41 5.04
CA ILE A 27 -4.67 1.36 5.55
C ILE A 27 -6.10 0.83 5.37
N GLY A 28 -6.43 0.29 4.19
CA GLY A 28 -7.73 -0.33 3.94
C GLY A 28 -8.00 -1.50 4.88
N LEU A 29 -7.02 -2.39 5.06
CA LEU A 29 -7.12 -3.48 6.02
C LEU A 29 -7.28 -2.99 7.46
N ALA A 30 -6.53 -1.96 7.87
CA ALA A 30 -6.66 -1.36 9.19
C ALA A 30 -8.04 -0.70 9.41
N GLN A 31 -8.63 -0.09 8.38
CA GLN A 31 -10.00 0.42 8.43
C GLN A 31 -11.03 -0.69 8.59
N LEU A 32 -10.87 -1.80 7.88
CA LEU A 32 -11.74 -2.97 8.02
C LEU A 32 -11.65 -3.57 9.44
N VAL A 33 -10.45 -3.60 10.03
CA VAL A 33 -10.27 -4.00 11.43
C VAL A 33 -10.98 -3.03 12.38
N LYS A 34 -10.82 -1.71 12.16
CA LYS A 34 -11.47 -0.68 12.98
C LYS A 34 -12.98 -0.79 13.01
N HIS A 35 -13.59 -1.16 11.89
CA HIS A 35 -15.04 -1.31 11.76
C HIS A 35 -15.54 -2.73 12.10
N GLY A 36 -14.66 -3.61 12.58
CA GLY A 36 -15.01 -4.98 12.99
C GLY A 36 -15.31 -5.93 11.84
N CYS A 37 -14.97 -5.56 10.61
CA CYS A 37 -15.13 -6.41 9.42
C CYS A 37 -14.03 -7.48 9.32
N VAL A 38 -12.85 -7.20 9.88
CA VAL A 38 -11.70 -8.12 9.90
C VAL A 38 -11.18 -8.25 11.33
N ASP A 39 -11.00 -9.48 11.79
CA ASP A 39 -10.63 -9.78 13.17
C ASP A 39 -9.41 -10.72 13.30
N ARG A 40 -8.98 -11.34 12.19
CA ARG A 40 -7.82 -12.22 12.11
C ARG A 40 -6.98 -11.80 10.90
N ILE A 41 -5.71 -11.48 11.13
CA ILE A 41 -4.75 -11.18 10.07
C ILE A 41 -3.59 -12.16 10.20
N LEU A 42 -3.35 -12.95 9.17
CA LEU A 42 -2.22 -13.86 9.09
C LEU A 42 -1.23 -13.29 8.06
N THR A 43 0.00 -13.03 8.47
CA THR A 43 1.02 -12.46 7.60
C THR A 43 2.29 -13.30 7.58
N THR A 44 2.82 -13.53 6.38
CA THR A 44 4.13 -14.13 6.14
C THR A 44 5.25 -13.09 6.13
N ASN A 45 4.89 -11.79 6.18
CA ASN A 45 5.85 -10.70 6.20
C ASN A 45 6.48 -10.51 7.59
N PHE A 46 7.74 -10.08 7.59
CA PHE A 46 8.51 -9.82 8.81
C PHE A 46 8.33 -8.38 9.34
N ASP A 47 7.81 -7.47 8.52
CA ASP A 47 7.66 -6.07 8.86
C ASP A 47 6.51 -5.82 9.84
N PRO A 48 6.52 -4.70 10.58
CA PRO A 48 5.44 -4.34 11.49
C PRO A 48 4.36 -3.47 10.83
N LEU A 49 4.26 -3.41 9.49
CA LEU A 49 3.50 -2.36 8.80
C LEU A 49 2.01 -2.44 9.09
N ILE A 50 1.42 -3.65 9.15
CA ILE A 50 0.00 -3.78 9.48
C ILE A 50 -0.32 -3.32 10.91
N ALA A 51 0.52 -3.66 11.89
CA ALA A 51 0.35 -3.19 13.26
C ALA A 51 0.51 -1.66 13.36
N ARG A 52 1.45 -1.08 12.59
CA ARG A 52 1.61 0.37 12.50
C ARG A 52 0.41 1.04 11.81
N ALA A 53 -0.18 0.43 10.79
CA ALA A 53 -1.37 0.93 10.12
C ALA A 53 -2.60 0.90 11.05
N CYS A 54 -2.77 -0.18 11.82
CA CYS A 54 -3.80 -0.25 12.87
C CYS A 54 -3.61 0.89 13.90
N ALA A 55 -2.39 1.13 14.37
CA ALA A 55 -2.11 2.23 15.29
C ALA A 55 -2.42 3.61 14.68
N LEU A 56 -2.14 3.82 13.37
CA LEU A 56 -2.52 5.05 12.67
C LEU A 56 -4.02 5.30 12.66
N VAL A 57 -4.86 4.26 12.63
CA VAL A 57 -6.32 4.40 12.68
C VAL A 57 -6.88 4.32 14.11
N ASN A 58 -5.99 4.27 15.12
CA ASN A 58 -6.25 4.16 16.55
C ASN A 58 -6.87 2.82 16.98
N VAL A 59 -6.34 1.71 16.44
CA VAL A 59 -6.73 0.34 16.79
C VAL A 59 -5.50 -0.49 17.12
N PHE A 60 -5.58 -1.33 18.15
CA PHE A 60 -4.44 -2.06 18.71
C PHE A 60 -4.76 -3.56 18.80
N PRO A 61 -4.67 -4.30 17.69
CA PRO A 61 -4.86 -5.75 17.73
C PRO A 61 -3.73 -6.43 18.53
N ALA A 62 -4.01 -7.61 19.09
CA ALA A 62 -2.95 -8.41 19.68
C ALA A 62 -2.01 -8.92 18.59
N VAL A 63 -0.69 -8.84 18.81
CA VAL A 63 0.32 -9.22 17.82
C VAL A 63 1.09 -10.43 18.33
N TYR A 64 1.03 -11.53 17.57
CA TYR A 64 1.67 -12.80 17.92
C TYR A 64 2.77 -13.15 16.92
N ASP A 65 3.96 -13.47 17.44
CA ASP A 65 5.03 -14.13 16.69
C ASP A 65 4.93 -15.64 16.93
N LEU A 66 4.46 -16.38 15.93
CA LEU A 66 4.23 -17.82 16.06
C LEU A 66 5.50 -18.65 15.99
N THR A 67 6.63 -18.06 15.57
CA THR A 67 7.92 -18.76 15.59
C THR A 67 8.52 -18.84 16.99
N ALA A 68 8.14 -17.91 17.87
CA ALA A 68 8.57 -17.87 19.27
C ALA A 68 7.57 -18.54 20.22
N SER A 69 6.30 -18.70 19.81
CA SER A 69 5.26 -19.31 20.65
C SER A 69 5.04 -20.77 20.31
N THR A 70 5.32 -21.66 21.25
CA THR A 70 5.09 -23.12 21.10
C THR A 70 3.72 -23.57 21.59
N TYR A 71 2.92 -22.68 22.19
CA TYR A 71 1.65 -23.04 22.80
C TYR A 71 0.63 -21.92 22.59
N LEU A 72 -0.23 -22.08 21.57
CA LEU A 72 -1.37 -21.20 21.33
C LEU A 72 -2.65 -21.97 21.66
N ARG A 73 -3.45 -21.44 22.58
CA ARG A 73 -4.80 -21.92 22.86
C ARG A 73 -5.79 -21.04 22.12
N PRO A 74 -6.43 -21.52 21.04
CA PRO A 74 -7.32 -20.70 20.23
C PRO A 74 -8.47 -20.06 21.03
N GLU A 75 -8.95 -20.73 22.07
CA GLU A 75 -9.99 -20.24 22.98
C GLU A 75 -9.61 -19.00 23.80
N ASP A 76 -8.32 -18.73 23.99
CA ASP A 76 -7.83 -17.53 24.70
C ASP A 76 -7.50 -16.38 23.74
N LEU A 77 -7.65 -16.59 22.44
CA LEU A 77 -7.31 -15.55 21.46
C LEU A 77 -8.28 -14.37 21.60
N PRO A 78 -7.76 -13.14 21.64
CA PRO A 78 -8.60 -11.95 21.70
C PRO A 78 -9.45 -11.83 20.44
N ASP A 79 -10.46 -10.97 20.52
CA ASP A 79 -11.39 -10.74 19.42
C ASP A 79 -10.66 -10.28 18.15
N CYS A 80 -9.59 -9.49 18.25
CA CYS A 80 -8.78 -9.08 17.11
C CYS A 80 -7.28 -9.40 17.27
N ALA A 81 -6.68 -10.07 16.28
CA ALA A 81 -5.28 -10.49 16.33
C ALA A 81 -4.56 -10.49 14.97
N VAL A 82 -3.27 -10.15 15.00
CA VAL A 82 -2.30 -10.26 13.91
C VAL A 82 -1.30 -11.37 14.24
N PHE A 83 -1.16 -12.34 13.35
CA PHE A 83 -0.26 -13.48 13.48
C PHE A 83 0.86 -13.39 12.45
N HIS A 84 2.10 -13.30 12.91
CA HIS A 84 3.28 -13.43 12.07
C HIS A 84 3.68 -14.89 11.99
N LEU A 85 3.50 -15.48 10.81
CA LEU A 85 3.68 -16.91 10.58
C LEU A 85 5.15 -17.31 10.42
N HIS A 86 6.00 -16.43 9.90
CA HIS A 86 7.42 -16.71 9.67
C HIS A 86 8.36 -16.00 10.65
N GLY A 87 7.78 -15.24 11.57
CA GLY A 87 8.50 -14.46 12.57
C GLY A 87 8.39 -12.97 12.32
N GLN A 88 8.95 -12.19 13.24
CA GLN A 88 8.95 -10.73 13.17
C GLN A 88 10.36 -10.15 13.05
N ARG A 89 10.47 -8.93 12.52
CA ARG A 89 11.71 -8.15 12.47
C ARG A 89 12.44 -8.11 13.82
N ASN A 90 11.71 -7.88 14.90
CA ASN A 90 12.23 -7.82 16.26
C ASN A 90 12.16 -9.18 16.98
N GLY A 91 11.68 -10.21 16.29
CA GLY A 91 11.57 -11.58 16.78
C GLY A 91 12.93 -12.28 16.87
N PHE A 92 12.98 -13.33 17.68
CA PHE A 92 14.21 -14.11 17.90
C PHE A 92 14.54 -15.02 16.70
N VAL A 93 13.52 -15.43 15.94
CA VAL A 93 13.61 -16.37 14.82
C VAL A 93 12.98 -15.75 13.57
N LEU A 94 13.67 -15.89 12.43
CA LEU A 94 13.18 -15.48 11.12
C LEU A 94 13.28 -16.70 10.21
N LEU A 95 12.14 -17.36 9.96
CA LEU A 95 12.10 -18.58 9.16
C LEU A 95 12.26 -18.25 7.69
N ASN A 96 13.36 -18.71 7.11
CA ASN A 96 13.70 -18.47 5.70
C ASN A 96 14.22 -19.72 4.98
N GLU A 97 14.37 -20.84 5.69
CA GLU A 97 14.81 -22.11 5.11
C GLU A 97 13.65 -23.10 4.99
N THR A 98 13.57 -23.78 3.85
CA THR A 98 12.50 -24.75 3.54
C THR A 98 12.32 -25.81 4.63
N SER A 99 13.41 -26.33 5.20
CA SER A 99 13.33 -27.38 6.23
C SER A 99 12.78 -26.88 7.58
N GLU A 100 12.97 -25.59 7.88
CA GLU A 100 12.42 -24.98 9.09
C GLU A 100 10.94 -24.64 8.89
N LEU A 101 10.58 -24.12 7.71
CA LEU A 101 9.20 -23.85 7.32
C LEU A 101 8.33 -25.11 7.35
N GLU A 102 8.83 -26.25 6.85
CA GLU A 102 8.11 -27.53 6.89
C GLU A 102 7.80 -28.01 8.31
N LYS A 103 8.77 -27.90 9.22
CA LYS A 103 8.55 -28.25 10.63
C LYS A 103 7.57 -27.31 11.30
N HIS A 104 7.64 -26.03 10.97
CA HIS A 104 6.79 -25.00 11.56
C HIS A 104 5.35 -25.08 11.06
N ALA A 105 5.11 -25.39 9.78
CA ALA A 105 3.77 -25.53 9.21
C ALA A 105 2.90 -26.54 9.98
N GLY A 106 3.49 -27.63 10.48
CA GLY A 106 2.77 -28.59 11.33
C GLY A 106 2.22 -27.99 12.62
N GLN A 107 2.92 -27.02 13.21
CA GLN A 107 2.53 -26.33 14.44
C GLN A 107 1.44 -25.28 14.20
N LEU A 108 1.32 -24.79 12.97
CA LEU A 108 0.37 -23.74 12.59
C LEU A 108 -1.03 -24.28 12.25
N LYS A 109 -1.19 -25.60 12.08
CA LYS A 109 -2.48 -26.24 11.78
C LYS A 109 -3.64 -25.77 12.68
N PRO A 110 -3.50 -25.72 14.02
CA PRO A 110 -4.60 -25.27 14.89
C PRO A 110 -4.97 -23.80 14.66
N VAL A 111 -3.98 -22.95 14.35
CA VAL A 111 -4.20 -21.51 14.09
C VAL A 111 -4.98 -21.31 12.81
N PHE A 112 -4.61 -22.03 11.75
CA PHE A 112 -5.34 -22.00 10.47
C PHE A 112 -6.77 -22.52 10.63
N ALA A 113 -6.96 -23.62 11.37
CA ALA A 113 -8.28 -24.15 11.65
C ALA A 113 -9.17 -23.15 12.38
N HIS A 114 -8.66 -22.51 13.44
CA HIS A 114 -9.39 -21.49 14.19
C HIS A 114 -9.66 -20.23 13.38
N ALA A 115 -8.68 -19.72 12.64
CA ALA A 115 -8.87 -18.54 11.80
C ALA A 115 -9.89 -18.77 10.68
N ARG A 116 -10.14 -20.03 10.29
CA ARG A 116 -11.15 -20.43 9.30
C ARG A 116 -12.55 -20.55 9.86
N GLU A 117 -12.67 -20.84 11.15
CA GLU A 117 -13.96 -21.02 11.78
C GLU A 117 -14.79 -19.74 11.69
N SER A 118 -16.00 -19.85 11.11
CA SER A 118 -16.99 -18.77 11.01
C SER A 118 -16.53 -17.51 10.26
N ARG A 119 -15.61 -17.61 9.30
CA ARG A 119 -15.01 -16.45 8.61
C ARG A 119 -14.82 -16.66 7.11
N VAL A 120 -15.09 -15.59 6.35
CA VAL A 120 -14.64 -15.46 4.96
C VAL A 120 -13.11 -15.34 4.96
N TRP A 121 -12.44 -16.02 4.03
CA TRP A 121 -11.00 -15.90 3.87
C TRP A 121 -10.64 -15.04 2.66
N ILE A 122 -9.70 -14.12 2.85
CA ILE A 122 -9.12 -13.33 1.77
C ILE A 122 -7.62 -13.53 1.79
N VAL A 123 -7.07 -14.06 0.70
CA VAL A 123 -5.64 -14.21 0.48
C VAL A 123 -5.21 -13.14 -0.51
N ALA A 124 -4.31 -12.23 -0.10
CA ALA A 124 -3.81 -11.15 -0.95
C ALA A 124 -2.31 -10.97 -0.75
N GLY A 125 -1.57 -10.73 -1.84
CA GLY A 125 -0.12 -10.52 -1.79
C GLY A 125 0.70 -11.76 -1.41
N TYR A 126 0.13 -12.96 -1.61
CA TYR A 126 0.77 -14.24 -1.34
C TYR A 126 0.76 -15.11 -2.60
N SER A 127 1.92 -15.62 -3.01
CA SER A 127 2.03 -16.40 -4.25
C SER A 127 1.55 -17.84 -4.11
N GLY A 128 1.54 -18.41 -2.89
CA GLY A 128 1.30 -19.83 -2.65
C GLY A 128 2.41 -20.77 -3.16
N GLU A 129 3.36 -20.26 -3.94
CA GLU A 129 4.47 -21.02 -4.50
C GLU A 129 5.64 -21.11 -3.52
N ASN A 130 6.25 -22.29 -3.41
CA ASN A 130 7.44 -22.55 -2.59
C ASN A 130 7.27 -22.32 -1.07
N ASP A 131 6.04 -22.31 -0.58
CA ASP A 131 5.71 -22.15 0.83
C ASP A 131 4.88 -23.34 1.35
N PRO A 132 5.37 -24.10 2.35
CA PRO A 132 4.62 -25.20 2.96
C PRO A 132 3.27 -24.82 3.55
N LEU A 133 3.07 -23.53 3.90
CA LEU A 133 1.80 -23.03 4.43
C LEU A 133 0.65 -23.17 3.44
N PHE A 134 0.93 -23.16 2.13
CA PHE A 134 -0.11 -23.35 1.12
C PHE A 134 -0.83 -24.69 1.28
N ARG A 135 -0.16 -25.74 1.75
CA ARG A 135 -0.80 -27.03 2.03
C ARG A 135 -1.87 -26.93 3.11
N LEU A 136 -1.68 -26.05 4.10
CA LEU A 136 -2.66 -25.83 5.17
C LEU A 136 -3.95 -25.15 4.66
N ILE A 137 -3.85 -24.42 3.55
CA ILE A 137 -4.96 -23.75 2.88
C ILE A 137 -5.63 -24.71 1.88
N ARG A 138 -4.81 -25.43 1.10
CA ARG A 138 -5.23 -26.32 0.02
C ARG A 138 -5.86 -27.62 0.51
N ASP A 139 -5.32 -28.23 1.56
CA ASP A 139 -5.75 -29.54 2.04
C ASP A 139 -7.07 -29.44 2.88
N VAL A 140 -7.79 -28.33 2.76
CA VAL A 140 -9.11 -28.09 3.36
C VAL A 140 -10.19 -28.56 2.40
N GLU A 141 -11.10 -29.43 2.88
CA GLU A 141 -12.16 -30.01 2.05
C GLU A 141 -13.17 -28.97 1.55
N CYS A 142 -13.55 -27.99 2.38
CA CYS A 142 -14.47 -26.93 1.99
C CYS A 142 -14.34 -25.72 2.95
N TYR A 143 -14.56 -24.51 2.42
CA TYR A 143 -14.65 -23.28 3.21
C TYR A 143 -16.13 -22.90 3.42
N ASP A 144 -16.60 -22.93 4.67
CA ASP A 144 -18.01 -22.67 5.01
C ASP A 144 -18.51 -21.27 4.56
N TYR A 145 -17.60 -20.30 4.53
CA TYR A 145 -17.85 -18.88 4.20
C TYR A 145 -17.01 -18.38 3.03
N ASP A 146 -16.56 -19.29 2.16
CA ASP A 146 -15.75 -18.98 0.98
C ASP A 146 -14.31 -18.51 1.27
N LEU A 147 -13.43 -18.77 0.31
CA LEU A 147 -12.09 -18.21 0.23
C LEU A 147 -11.92 -17.48 -1.10
N PHE A 148 -11.48 -16.22 -1.03
CA PHE A 148 -11.14 -15.38 -2.17
C PHE A 148 -9.63 -15.18 -2.25
N TRP A 149 -9.04 -15.50 -3.38
CA TRP A 149 -7.63 -15.28 -3.65
C TRP A 149 -7.45 -14.13 -4.63
N VAL A 150 -6.90 -13.03 -4.14
CA VAL A 150 -6.73 -11.77 -4.87
C VAL A 150 -5.32 -11.68 -5.41
N ASP A 151 -5.20 -11.56 -6.74
CA ASP A 151 -3.92 -11.44 -7.43
C ASP A 151 -4.04 -10.46 -8.61
N VAL A 152 -2.91 -9.86 -8.98
CA VAL A 152 -2.77 -8.99 -10.15
C VAL A 152 -2.76 -9.75 -11.46
N LYS A 153 -2.51 -11.07 -11.42
CA LYS A 153 -2.53 -11.93 -12.61
C LYS A 153 -3.97 -12.28 -12.97
N GLU A 154 -4.30 -12.24 -14.25
CA GLU A 154 -5.63 -12.59 -14.75
C GLU A 154 -5.99 -14.06 -14.51
N GLN A 155 -5.00 -14.95 -14.54
CA GLN A 155 -5.18 -16.37 -14.27
C GLN A 155 -4.27 -16.84 -13.14
N PRO A 156 -4.74 -17.82 -12.33
CA PRO A 156 -3.94 -18.38 -11.26
C PRO A 156 -2.68 -19.06 -11.82
N PRO A 157 -1.54 -18.99 -11.08
CA PRO A 157 -0.37 -19.80 -11.41
C PRO A 157 -0.72 -21.28 -11.52
N ALA A 158 -0.10 -21.98 -12.48
CA ALA A 158 -0.41 -23.39 -12.75
C ALA A 158 -0.27 -24.30 -11.52
N GLY A 159 0.64 -23.97 -10.59
CA GLY A 159 0.84 -24.74 -9.35
C GLY A 159 -0.30 -24.64 -8.33
N ILE A 160 -1.19 -23.64 -8.46
CA ILE A 160 -2.34 -23.45 -7.58
C ILE A 160 -3.68 -23.42 -8.34
N ALA A 161 -3.68 -23.53 -9.67
CA ALA A 161 -4.90 -23.42 -10.47
C ALA A 161 -5.96 -24.47 -10.10
N GLU A 162 -5.54 -25.72 -9.84
CA GLU A 162 -6.43 -26.83 -9.46
C GLU A 162 -7.09 -26.64 -8.08
N PHE A 163 -6.60 -25.70 -7.26
CA PHE A 163 -7.16 -25.41 -5.93
C PHE A 163 -8.49 -24.66 -6.00
N PHE A 164 -8.78 -23.94 -7.09
CA PHE A 164 -9.98 -23.11 -7.21
C PHE A 164 -11.15 -23.93 -7.76
N SER A 165 -12.17 -24.14 -6.94
CA SER A 165 -13.39 -24.85 -7.34
C SER A 165 -14.61 -24.41 -6.53
N GLU A 166 -15.79 -24.53 -7.15
CA GLU A 166 -17.07 -24.29 -6.45
C GLU A 166 -17.32 -25.34 -5.35
N GLU A 167 -16.84 -26.58 -5.52
CA GLU A 167 -16.96 -27.65 -4.52
C GLU A 167 -16.19 -27.32 -3.24
N HIS A 168 -14.98 -26.77 -3.37
CA HIS A 168 -14.16 -26.36 -2.23
C HIS A 168 -14.50 -24.95 -1.73
N ARG A 169 -15.37 -24.22 -2.45
CA ARG A 169 -15.74 -22.81 -2.19
C ARG A 169 -14.54 -21.87 -2.20
N THR A 170 -13.69 -22.05 -3.20
CA THR A 170 -12.43 -21.30 -3.40
C THR A 170 -12.46 -20.57 -4.73
N PHE A 171 -12.31 -19.26 -4.68
CA PHE A 171 -12.50 -18.37 -5.83
C PHE A 171 -11.23 -17.55 -6.08
N TYR A 172 -10.88 -17.44 -7.37
CA TYR A 172 -9.79 -16.57 -7.81
C TYR A 172 -10.35 -15.23 -8.27
N VAL A 173 -9.78 -14.14 -7.76
CA VAL A 173 -10.19 -12.76 -8.02
C VAL A 173 -9.03 -12.01 -8.66
N HIS A 174 -9.22 -11.60 -9.91
CA HIS A 174 -8.26 -10.76 -10.63
C HIS A 174 -8.48 -9.29 -10.25
N GLU A 175 -7.48 -8.69 -9.60
CA GLU A 175 -7.43 -7.25 -9.31
C GLU A 175 -6.14 -6.67 -9.92
N PRO A 176 -6.20 -6.12 -11.15
CA PRO A 176 -5.01 -5.70 -11.88
C PRO A 176 -4.30 -4.50 -11.23
N ARG A 177 -4.98 -3.73 -10.37
CA ARG A 177 -4.38 -2.62 -9.61
C ARG A 177 -3.80 -3.07 -8.26
N GLY A 178 -3.85 -4.37 -7.98
CA GLY A 178 -3.25 -5.02 -6.82
C GLY A 178 -3.97 -4.77 -5.50
N ALA A 179 -3.32 -5.21 -4.42
CA ALA A 179 -3.91 -5.22 -3.08
C ALA A 179 -4.32 -3.82 -2.58
N ASP A 180 -3.60 -2.77 -2.98
CA ASP A 180 -3.91 -1.40 -2.56
C ASP A 180 -5.33 -1.01 -3.00
N ARG A 181 -5.64 -1.20 -4.29
CA ARG A 181 -6.98 -0.90 -4.81
C ARG A 181 -8.03 -1.83 -4.21
N PHE A 182 -7.75 -3.14 -4.15
CA PHE A 182 -8.67 -4.13 -3.61
C PHE A 182 -9.18 -3.75 -2.21
N PHE A 183 -8.26 -3.48 -1.27
CA PHE A 183 -8.65 -3.18 0.12
C PHE A 183 -9.25 -1.79 0.28
N MET A 184 -8.88 -0.82 -0.57
CA MET A 184 -9.56 0.48 -0.60
C MET A 184 -11.01 0.34 -1.05
N ASP A 185 -11.25 -0.37 -2.16
CA ASP A 185 -12.59 -0.58 -2.70
C ASP A 185 -13.45 -1.42 -1.75
N LEU A 186 -12.88 -2.47 -1.15
CA LEU A 186 -13.56 -3.28 -0.16
C LEU A 186 -13.93 -2.46 1.09
N ALA A 187 -13.01 -1.65 1.61
CA ALA A 187 -13.30 -0.76 2.74
C ALA A 187 -14.39 0.26 2.38
N HIS A 188 -14.36 0.83 1.17
CA HIS A 188 -15.39 1.75 0.71
C HIS A 188 -16.76 1.10 0.57
N GLN A 189 -16.84 -0.08 -0.03
CA GLN A 189 -18.09 -0.84 -0.17
C GLN A 189 -18.69 -1.27 1.16
N LEU A 190 -17.86 -1.45 2.19
CA LEU A 190 -18.27 -1.78 3.55
C LEU A 190 -18.45 -0.54 4.46
N GLU A 191 -18.53 0.66 3.88
CA GLU A 191 -18.74 1.92 4.60
C GLU A 191 -17.63 2.22 5.65
N ALA A 192 -16.44 1.64 5.46
CA ALA A 192 -15.26 1.80 6.31
C ALA A 192 -14.24 2.80 5.73
N TRP A 193 -14.63 3.61 4.75
CA TRP A 193 -13.77 4.59 4.06
C TRP A 193 -14.48 5.95 3.94
N PRO A 194 -13.76 7.10 3.94
CA PRO A 194 -12.32 7.30 4.08
C PRO A 194 -11.77 7.24 5.51
N PRO A 195 -10.45 7.04 5.69
CA PRO A 195 -9.83 7.13 6.99
C PRO A 195 -9.88 8.56 7.55
N LEU A 196 -10.12 8.68 8.86
CA LEU A 196 -10.28 9.98 9.53
C LEU A 196 -9.08 10.93 9.34
N PHE A 197 -7.86 10.41 9.23
CA PHE A 197 -6.68 11.25 9.02
C PHE A 197 -6.59 11.86 7.62
N VAL A 198 -7.39 11.36 6.66
CA VAL A 198 -7.56 11.95 5.32
C VAL A 198 -8.74 12.90 5.32
N ASP A 199 -9.88 12.48 5.87
CA ASP A 199 -11.12 13.25 5.86
C ASP A 199 -11.09 14.45 6.82
N GLN A 200 -10.69 14.21 8.08
CA GLN A 200 -10.72 15.20 9.16
C GLN A 200 -9.41 15.16 9.98
N PRO A 201 -8.29 15.64 9.42
CA PRO A 201 -6.95 15.49 10.03
C PRO A 201 -6.83 16.14 11.41
N PHE A 202 -7.45 17.30 11.66
CA PHE A 202 -7.44 17.94 12.98
C PHE A 202 -8.22 17.12 14.02
N GLN A 203 -9.36 16.55 13.65
CA GLN A 203 -10.10 15.65 14.53
C GLN A 203 -9.29 14.39 14.84
N HIS A 204 -8.60 13.83 13.84
CA HIS A 204 -7.72 12.69 14.03
C HIS A 204 -6.63 12.98 15.06
N LEU A 205 -5.94 14.13 14.94
CA LEU A 205 -4.93 14.55 15.92
C LEU A 205 -5.52 14.72 17.33
N ARG A 206 -6.73 15.30 17.43
CA ARG A 206 -7.44 15.41 18.72
C ARG A 206 -7.71 14.03 19.35
N GLN A 207 -8.15 13.04 18.56
CA GLN A 207 -8.37 11.67 19.04
C GLN A 207 -7.07 11.01 19.53
N GLN A 208 -5.96 11.19 18.82
CA GLN A 208 -4.65 10.67 19.25
C GLN A 208 -4.20 11.26 20.59
N LEU A 209 -4.49 12.53 20.85
CA LEU A 209 -4.16 13.18 22.13
C LEU A 209 -5.11 12.83 23.29
N GLN A 210 -6.22 12.14 23.05
CA GLN A 210 -7.13 11.71 24.11
C GLN A 210 -6.62 10.48 24.86
N SER A 211 -5.85 9.62 24.20
CA SER A 211 -5.29 8.40 24.81
C SER A 211 -4.11 8.68 25.75
N VAL A 212 -3.51 9.87 25.67
CA VAL A 212 -2.41 10.27 26.53
C VAL A 212 -2.96 10.65 27.91
N ALA A 213 -2.59 9.86 28.93
CA ALA A 213 -2.94 10.15 30.31
C ALA A 213 -2.44 11.53 30.73
N LYS A 214 -3.22 12.21 31.58
CA LYS A 214 -2.73 13.41 32.27
C LYS A 214 -1.53 13.01 33.12
N GLN A 215 -0.51 13.85 33.13
CA GLN A 215 0.68 13.60 33.94
C GLN A 215 0.28 13.55 35.42
N ASP A 216 0.66 12.49 36.13
CA ASP A 216 0.49 12.41 37.59
C ASP A 216 1.37 13.48 38.25
N GLN A 217 0.79 14.26 39.16
CA GLN A 217 1.48 15.41 39.75
C GLN A 217 1.31 15.45 41.28
N GLU A 218 2.40 15.14 41.98
CA GLU A 218 2.57 15.40 43.42
C GLU A 218 3.03 16.86 43.64
N GLY A 219 2.12 17.79 43.94
CA GLY A 219 2.51 19.14 44.37
C GLY A 219 1.39 20.19 44.42
N LYS A 220 1.39 21.05 45.46
CA LYS A 220 0.41 22.12 45.73
C LYS A 220 0.68 23.44 44.96
N GLY A 221 0.81 23.40 43.64
CA GLY A 221 1.02 24.58 42.79
C GLY A 221 0.03 24.67 41.63
N VAL A 222 -0.07 25.84 40.97
CA VAL A 222 -0.73 25.97 39.65
C VAL A 222 0.21 25.33 38.62
N GLN A 223 -0.26 24.30 37.94
CA GLN A 223 0.57 23.46 37.08
C GLN A 223 0.21 23.67 35.60
N ILE A 224 1.22 23.50 34.75
CA ILE A 224 1.07 23.62 33.30
C ILE A 224 0.56 22.29 32.74
N ASP A 225 -0.64 22.29 32.16
CA ASP A 225 -1.13 21.17 31.36
C ASP A 225 -0.60 21.31 29.92
N TRP A 226 0.45 20.55 29.61
CA TRP A 226 1.08 20.55 28.29
C TRP A 226 0.19 19.93 27.20
N LEU A 227 -0.75 19.05 27.56
CA LEU A 227 -1.69 18.45 26.62
C LEU A 227 -2.80 19.44 26.24
N GLU A 228 -3.28 20.23 27.20
CA GLU A 228 -4.17 21.37 26.93
C GLU A 228 -3.54 22.33 25.92
N GLN A 229 -2.28 22.74 26.12
CA GLN A 229 -1.60 23.62 25.15
C GLN A 229 -1.48 23.04 23.74
N ALA A 230 -1.27 21.72 23.63
CA ALA A 230 -1.23 21.05 22.33
C ALA A 230 -2.61 21.07 21.65
N ARG A 231 -3.68 20.85 22.42
CA ARG A 231 -5.07 20.92 21.95
C ARG A 231 -5.44 22.33 21.52
N GLU A 232 -5.13 23.34 22.33
CA GLU A 232 -5.35 24.75 21.97
C GLU A 232 -4.63 25.15 20.67
N LYS A 233 -3.43 24.62 20.43
CA LYS A 233 -2.70 24.85 19.17
C LYS A 233 -3.40 24.22 17.98
N ILE A 234 -3.95 23.02 18.14
CA ILE A 234 -4.75 22.36 17.10
C ILE A 234 -5.99 23.20 16.79
N ASP A 235 -6.72 23.62 17.81
CA ASP A 235 -7.95 24.42 17.64
C ASP A 235 -7.65 25.76 16.97
N ARG A 236 -6.57 26.44 17.39
CA ARG A 236 -6.13 27.68 16.75
C ARG A 236 -5.71 27.48 15.30
N ALA A 237 -5.03 26.38 14.98
CA ALA A 237 -4.61 26.08 13.61
C ALA A 237 -5.82 25.80 12.71
N GLU A 238 -6.79 25.04 13.20
CA GLU A 238 -8.04 24.74 12.50
C GLU A 238 -8.87 26.01 12.23
N ILE A 239 -9.03 26.88 13.24
CA ILE A 239 -9.71 28.18 13.07
C ILE A 239 -8.96 29.07 12.07
N ALA A 240 -7.63 29.15 12.18
CA ALA A 240 -6.82 29.97 11.29
C ALA A 240 -6.89 29.48 9.84
N LEU A 241 -6.86 28.16 9.61
CA LEU A 241 -7.00 27.58 8.30
C LEU A 241 -8.40 27.86 7.73
N ALA A 242 -9.46 27.64 8.52
CA ALA A 242 -10.83 27.94 8.10
C ALA A 242 -11.03 29.43 7.76
N ALA A 243 -10.42 30.33 8.52
CA ALA A 243 -10.46 31.77 8.24
C ALA A 243 -9.67 32.14 6.98
N ALA A 244 -8.51 31.52 6.74
CA ALA A 244 -7.69 31.74 5.55
C ALA A 244 -8.33 31.13 4.27
N ALA A 245 -9.09 30.06 4.44
CA ALA A 245 -9.80 29.36 3.37
C ALA A 245 -11.17 29.99 3.04
N ALA A 246 -11.65 30.96 3.81
CA ALA A 246 -12.99 31.56 3.64
C ALA A 246 -13.25 32.08 2.20
N ASP A 247 -12.19 32.50 1.50
CA ASP A 247 -12.25 32.99 0.11
C ASP A 247 -11.47 32.12 -0.90
N ILE A 248 -10.88 30.99 -0.46
CA ILE A 248 -10.10 30.08 -1.32
C ILE A 248 -10.85 28.76 -1.45
N PRO A 249 -11.28 28.37 -2.67
CA PRO A 249 -11.87 27.06 -2.89
C PRO A 249 -10.93 25.95 -2.39
N GLU A 250 -11.45 25.03 -1.58
CA GLU A 250 -10.72 23.90 -1.03
C GLU A 250 -11.50 22.61 -1.32
N ASP A 251 -10.76 21.58 -1.72
CA ASP A 251 -11.36 20.27 -2.00
C ASP A 251 -11.66 19.55 -0.68
N ASP A 252 -12.85 18.97 -0.60
CA ASP A 252 -13.14 17.94 0.38
C ASP A 252 -12.44 16.65 -0.06
N VAL A 253 -11.21 16.47 0.42
CA VAL A 253 -10.33 15.37 0.00
C VAL A 253 -10.96 14.01 0.25
N GLY A 254 -11.71 13.85 1.35
CA GLY A 254 -12.47 12.65 1.66
C GLY A 254 -13.53 12.35 0.59
N LYS A 255 -14.33 13.36 0.21
CA LYS A 255 -15.32 13.22 -0.88
C LYS A 255 -14.70 12.99 -2.25
N VAL A 256 -13.63 13.70 -2.59
CA VAL A 256 -12.94 13.50 -3.88
C VAL A 256 -12.37 12.09 -3.95
N GLN A 257 -11.80 11.58 -2.86
CA GLN A 257 -11.30 10.22 -2.79
C GLN A 257 -12.43 9.18 -2.87
N ALA A 258 -13.55 9.38 -2.18
CA ALA A 258 -14.72 8.51 -2.30
C ALA A 258 -15.26 8.49 -3.75
N ALA A 259 -15.39 9.65 -4.39
CA ALA A 259 -15.78 9.74 -5.79
C ALA A 259 -14.80 9.02 -6.74
N PHE A 260 -13.49 9.09 -6.43
CA PHE A 260 -12.46 8.33 -7.14
C PHE A 260 -12.62 6.82 -7.00
N LEU A 261 -13.01 6.33 -5.83
CA LEU A 261 -13.30 4.91 -5.65
C LEU A 261 -14.56 4.48 -6.42
N GLU A 262 -15.59 5.32 -6.46
CA GLU A 262 -16.86 5.03 -7.14
C GLU A 262 -16.85 5.12 -8.67
N GLY A 263 -15.92 5.86 -9.27
CA GLY A 263 -15.92 6.07 -10.72
C GLY A 263 -14.63 6.65 -11.28
N GLY A 264 -13.52 6.45 -10.57
CA GLY A 264 -12.19 6.83 -11.05
C GLY A 264 -11.98 8.34 -11.18
N SER A 265 -11.00 8.70 -12.02
CA SER A 265 -10.57 10.09 -12.19
C SER A 265 -11.67 11.03 -12.67
N GLU A 266 -12.63 10.56 -13.48
CA GLU A 266 -13.71 11.39 -14.00
C GLU A 266 -14.62 11.91 -12.87
N LYS A 267 -15.15 11.00 -12.05
CA LYS A 267 -15.98 11.39 -10.89
C LYS A 267 -15.19 12.22 -9.88
N ALA A 268 -13.92 11.90 -9.67
CA ALA A 268 -13.05 12.66 -8.79
C ALA A 268 -12.83 14.10 -9.31
N MET A 269 -12.65 14.30 -10.62
CA MET A 269 -12.55 15.63 -11.21
C MET A 269 -13.85 16.42 -11.08
N ALA A 270 -15.01 15.77 -11.20
CA ALA A 270 -16.30 16.40 -11.00
C ALA A 270 -16.56 16.78 -9.53
N ALA A 271 -16.03 16.00 -8.58
CA ALA A 271 -16.11 16.29 -7.14
C ALA A 271 -15.09 17.35 -6.69
N SER A 272 -13.98 17.50 -7.41
CA SER A 272 -12.93 18.50 -7.15
C SER A 272 -13.44 19.91 -7.48
N SER A 273 -13.40 20.79 -6.51
CA SER A 273 -13.70 22.23 -6.66
C SER A 273 -12.46 23.04 -7.02
N THR A 274 -11.26 22.44 -6.98
CA THR A 274 -9.98 23.11 -7.29
C THR A 274 -9.19 22.42 -8.40
N ASP A 275 -8.18 23.14 -8.91
CA ASP A 275 -7.20 22.63 -9.86
C ASP A 275 -6.03 21.88 -9.19
N ARG A 276 -6.00 21.83 -7.85
CA ARG A 276 -4.88 21.26 -7.11
C ARG A 276 -4.72 19.78 -7.39
N LEU A 277 -5.81 19.00 -7.40
CA LEU A 277 -5.75 17.56 -7.61
C LEU A 277 -5.68 17.17 -9.09
N LYS A 278 -5.98 18.09 -10.03
CA LYS A 278 -6.07 17.80 -11.47
C LYS A 278 -4.84 17.09 -12.04
N PRO A 279 -3.58 17.49 -11.75
CA PRO A 279 -2.41 16.79 -12.30
C PRO A 279 -2.36 15.31 -11.91
N TRP A 280 -2.71 14.99 -10.67
CA TRP A 280 -2.72 13.62 -10.16
C TRP A 280 -3.86 12.81 -10.75
N LEU A 281 -5.06 13.40 -10.87
CA LEU A 281 -6.22 12.74 -11.49
C LEU A 281 -5.98 12.44 -12.97
N LEU A 282 -5.38 13.38 -13.71
CA LEU A 282 -4.97 13.19 -15.11
C LEU A 282 -3.92 12.09 -15.26
N ALA A 283 -2.90 12.07 -14.39
CA ALA A 283 -1.87 11.03 -14.42
C ALA A 283 -2.43 9.65 -14.04
N SER A 284 -3.38 9.58 -13.11
CA SER A 284 -4.07 8.34 -12.77
C SER A 284 -4.90 7.83 -13.94
N GLU A 285 -5.67 8.72 -14.59
CA GLU A 285 -6.49 8.35 -15.75
C GLU A 285 -5.63 7.86 -16.92
N ALA A 286 -4.48 8.51 -17.13
CA ALA A 286 -3.50 8.08 -18.11
C ALA A 286 -2.97 6.65 -17.84
N GLY A 287 -2.76 6.32 -16.57
CA GLY A 287 -2.36 4.97 -16.15
C GLY A 287 -3.44 3.93 -16.46
N ASP A 288 -4.69 4.25 -16.16
CA ASP A 288 -5.83 3.38 -16.42
C ASP A 288 -6.00 3.08 -17.92
N LEU A 289 -5.94 4.13 -18.74
CA LEU A 289 -5.98 4.00 -20.21
C LEU A 289 -4.81 3.15 -20.75
N ALA A 290 -3.61 3.30 -20.18
CA ALA A 290 -2.44 2.53 -20.61
C ALA A 290 -2.55 1.04 -20.26
N LEU A 291 -3.17 0.72 -19.12
CA LEU A 291 -3.43 -0.65 -18.70
C LEU A 291 -4.50 -1.32 -19.57
N GLU A 292 -5.59 -0.60 -19.86
CA GLU A 292 -6.64 -1.08 -20.77
C GLU A 292 -6.09 -1.33 -22.18
N ALA A 293 -5.26 -0.41 -22.69
CA ALA A 293 -4.57 -0.58 -23.95
C ALA A 293 -3.70 -1.85 -23.98
N GLN A 294 -3.04 -2.18 -22.86
CA GLN A 294 -2.22 -3.38 -22.76
C GLN A 294 -3.06 -4.65 -22.88
N VAL A 295 -4.23 -4.69 -22.25
CA VAL A 295 -5.18 -5.81 -22.37
C VAL A 295 -5.69 -5.93 -23.81
N LEU A 296 -6.13 -4.81 -24.40
CA LEU A 296 -6.66 -4.79 -25.77
C LEU A 296 -5.62 -5.11 -26.84
N SER A 297 -4.32 -4.86 -26.58
CA SER A 297 -3.25 -5.12 -27.56
C SER A 297 -3.19 -6.55 -28.09
N LEU A 298 -3.74 -7.50 -27.32
CA LEU A 298 -3.82 -8.91 -27.67
C LEU A 298 -4.92 -9.24 -28.68
N THR A 299 -5.96 -8.40 -28.77
CA THR A 299 -7.18 -8.66 -29.56
C THR A 299 -7.46 -7.57 -30.60
N ASP A 300 -7.18 -6.31 -30.29
CA ASP A 300 -7.39 -5.14 -31.14
C ASP A 300 -6.25 -4.13 -30.95
N LEU A 301 -5.25 -4.24 -31.82
CA LEU A 301 -4.08 -3.38 -31.79
C LEU A 301 -4.42 -1.93 -32.16
N SER A 302 -5.46 -1.69 -32.98
CA SER A 302 -5.83 -0.33 -33.38
C SER A 302 -6.43 0.42 -32.18
N ALA A 303 -7.38 -0.22 -31.49
CA ALA A 303 -7.97 0.33 -30.28
C ALA A 303 -6.91 0.55 -29.18
N ALA A 304 -5.99 -0.39 -29.00
CA ALA A 304 -4.87 -0.24 -28.06
C ALA A 304 -3.99 0.97 -28.39
N CYS A 305 -3.64 1.18 -29.66
CA CYS A 305 -2.87 2.36 -30.09
C CYS A 305 -3.59 3.68 -29.77
N ASP A 306 -4.91 3.73 -29.96
CA ASP A 306 -5.71 4.92 -29.64
C ASP A 306 -5.74 5.23 -28.15
N LEU A 307 -5.85 4.21 -27.30
CA LEU A 307 -5.81 4.37 -25.84
C LEU A 307 -4.42 4.80 -25.35
N TRP A 308 -3.32 4.22 -25.86
CA TRP A 308 -1.98 4.67 -25.51
C TRP A 308 -1.71 6.12 -25.91
N ARG A 309 -2.24 6.56 -27.06
CA ARG A 309 -2.16 7.96 -27.46
C ARG A 309 -2.89 8.87 -26.47
N GLN A 310 -4.12 8.52 -26.10
CA GLN A 310 -4.88 9.26 -25.09
C GLN A 310 -4.16 9.29 -23.73
N ALA A 311 -3.60 8.16 -23.28
CA ALA A 311 -2.79 8.11 -22.08
C ALA A 311 -1.61 9.10 -22.13
N GLY A 312 -0.88 9.13 -23.25
CA GLY A 312 0.22 10.09 -23.43
C GLY A 312 -0.24 11.54 -23.41
N GLU A 313 -1.41 11.87 -23.98
CA GLU A 313 -1.98 13.21 -23.90
C GLU A 313 -2.33 13.60 -22.46
N ARG A 314 -2.88 12.70 -21.65
CA ARG A 314 -3.21 12.96 -20.24
C ARG A 314 -1.94 13.13 -19.38
N TYR A 315 -0.91 12.30 -19.59
CA TYR A 315 0.39 12.52 -18.95
C TYR A 315 1.02 13.87 -19.34
N ALA A 316 0.93 14.26 -20.62
CA ALA A 316 1.41 15.55 -21.09
C ALA A 316 0.66 16.72 -20.42
N GLN A 317 -0.66 16.62 -20.28
CA GLN A 317 -1.47 17.62 -19.56
C GLN A 317 -1.10 17.69 -18.07
N ALA A 318 -0.93 16.55 -17.40
CA ALA A 318 -0.50 16.50 -16.01
C ALA A 318 0.85 17.20 -15.81
N LEU A 319 1.83 16.93 -16.67
CA LEU A 319 3.15 17.55 -16.62
C LEU A 319 3.16 19.03 -17.06
N ALA A 320 2.22 19.45 -17.90
CA ALA A 320 2.06 20.87 -18.23
C ALA A 320 1.62 21.70 -17.02
N ILE A 321 0.78 21.12 -16.16
CA ILE A 321 0.33 21.76 -14.92
C ILE A 321 1.40 21.62 -13.82
N LYS A 322 2.00 20.42 -13.68
CA LYS A 322 3.02 20.11 -12.68
C LYS A 322 4.26 19.47 -13.32
N PRO A 323 5.21 20.29 -13.82
CA PRO A 323 6.39 19.81 -14.54
C PRO A 323 7.35 18.94 -13.71
N ASP A 324 7.31 19.06 -12.39
CA ASP A 324 8.14 18.30 -11.44
C ASP A 324 7.50 16.99 -10.95
N MET A 325 6.37 16.57 -11.53
CA MET A 325 5.70 15.30 -11.19
C MET A 325 6.44 14.10 -11.80
N HIS A 326 7.52 13.68 -11.14
CA HIS A 326 8.35 12.56 -11.58
C HIS A 326 7.58 11.24 -11.74
N GLU A 327 6.52 11.02 -10.96
CA GLU A 327 5.65 9.84 -11.06
C GLU A 327 4.93 9.78 -12.42
N ALA A 328 4.38 10.91 -12.88
CA ALA A 328 3.74 10.99 -14.21
C ALA A 328 4.76 10.78 -15.33
N ALA A 329 5.96 11.36 -15.22
CA ALA A 329 7.01 11.17 -16.20
C ALA A 329 7.50 9.71 -16.27
N TYR A 330 7.67 9.07 -15.11
CA TYR A 330 8.06 7.66 -15.01
C TYR A 330 6.99 6.73 -15.59
N ASN A 331 5.73 6.91 -15.19
CA ASN A 331 4.62 6.08 -15.67
C ASN A 331 4.35 6.30 -17.16
N TRP A 332 4.49 7.52 -17.66
CA TRP A 332 4.45 7.79 -19.10
C TRP A 332 5.57 7.03 -19.81
N GLY A 333 6.80 7.08 -19.29
CA GLY A 333 7.92 6.29 -19.83
C GLY A 333 7.65 4.78 -19.87
N ASN A 334 7.00 4.24 -18.84
CA ASN A 334 6.58 2.83 -18.82
C ASN A 334 5.50 2.52 -19.86
N ALA A 335 4.50 3.40 -20.02
CA ALA A 335 3.46 3.25 -21.04
C ALA A 335 4.04 3.31 -22.47
N LEU A 336 5.15 4.03 -22.66
CA LEU A 336 5.88 4.14 -23.92
C LEU A 336 6.89 3.00 -24.15
N LYS A 337 7.16 2.18 -23.13
CA LYS A 337 8.15 1.11 -23.24
C LYS A 337 7.68 0.13 -24.33
N PRO A 338 8.53 -0.19 -25.33
CA PRO A 338 8.13 -1.08 -26.39
C PRO A 338 7.85 -2.48 -25.81
N GLY A 339 6.58 -2.90 -25.90
CA GLY A 339 6.20 -4.31 -25.98
C GLY A 339 6.42 -4.84 -27.41
N PRO A 340 5.89 -6.01 -27.80
CA PRO A 340 6.02 -6.57 -29.15
C PRO A 340 5.31 -5.77 -30.28
N TRP A 341 5.01 -4.49 -30.07
CA TRP A 341 4.26 -3.61 -30.99
C TRP A 341 5.02 -2.32 -31.30
N PRO A 342 4.75 -1.67 -32.46
CA PRO A 342 5.47 -0.47 -32.88
C PRO A 342 5.23 0.73 -31.93
N PRO A 343 6.23 1.63 -31.76
CA PRO A 343 6.12 2.77 -30.86
C PRO A 343 5.02 3.75 -31.33
N PRO A 344 4.22 4.33 -30.42
CA PRO A 344 3.25 5.33 -30.78
C PRO A 344 3.93 6.61 -31.29
N THR A 345 3.43 7.17 -32.40
CA THR A 345 3.88 8.45 -32.93
C THR A 345 3.16 9.58 -32.21
N PHE A 346 3.86 10.31 -31.35
CA PHE A 346 3.31 11.50 -30.68
C PHE A 346 3.53 12.75 -31.53
N PRO A 347 2.56 13.68 -31.56
CA PRO A 347 2.81 15.02 -32.08
C PRO A 347 3.88 15.71 -31.22
N PRO A 348 4.76 16.54 -31.81
CA PRO A 348 5.77 17.26 -31.05
C PRO A 348 5.10 18.18 -30.00
N PRO A 349 5.73 18.38 -28.83
CA PRO A 349 5.19 19.27 -27.81
C PRO A 349 4.96 20.66 -28.41
N ALA A 350 3.80 21.25 -28.11
CA ALA A 350 3.46 22.60 -28.56
C ALA A 350 4.56 23.57 -28.10
N THR A 351 5.30 24.11 -29.06
CA THR A 351 6.31 25.13 -28.84
C THR A 351 5.65 26.41 -28.34
N SER A 352 5.51 26.56 -27.02
CA SER A 352 5.18 27.84 -26.41
C SER A 352 6.46 28.67 -26.26
N GLY A 353 6.56 29.75 -27.04
CA GLY A 353 7.40 30.91 -26.73
C GLY A 353 8.90 30.77 -27.00
N ALA A 354 9.36 31.47 -28.03
CA ALA A 354 10.78 31.72 -28.30
C ALA A 354 11.52 32.23 -27.06
N ARG A 355 12.56 31.51 -26.62
CA ARG A 355 13.63 32.09 -25.80
C ARG A 355 14.59 32.85 -26.72
N PRO A 356 15.06 34.07 -26.37
CA PRO A 356 16.05 34.75 -27.16
C PRO A 356 17.38 33.99 -27.09
N ALA A 357 18.02 33.85 -28.26
CA ALA A 357 19.31 33.21 -28.42
C ALA A 357 20.42 34.02 -27.71
N SER A 358 20.93 33.49 -26.60
CA SER A 358 22.32 33.72 -26.17
C SER A 358 22.70 32.80 -25.01
N ALA A 359 23.33 31.67 -25.32
CA ALA A 359 24.38 31.05 -24.51
C ALA A 359 24.84 29.78 -25.22
N THR A 360 26.09 29.76 -25.67
CA THR A 360 26.79 28.56 -26.11
C THR A 360 26.78 27.49 -25.01
N PRO A 361 26.60 26.19 -25.33
CA PRO A 361 26.64 25.15 -24.32
C PRO A 361 28.08 24.93 -23.84
N ARG A 362 28.30 24.98 -22.52
CA ARG A 362 29.54 24.46 -21.92
C ARG A 362 29.56 22.94 -22.04
N PRO A 363 30.68 22.32 -22.44
CA PRO A 363 30.78 20.86 -22.47
C PRO A 363 30.77 20.28 -21.04
N TRP A 364 30.11 19.13 -20.91
CA TRP A 364 30.07 18.32 -19.69
C TRP A 364 31.48 17.87 -19.29
N PRO A 365 31.86 17.91 -18.00
CA PRO A 365 33.16 17.40 -17.58
C PRO A 365 33.16 15.87 -17.63
N SER A 366 34.11 15.33 -18.39
CA SER A 366 34.40 13.91 -18.49
C SER A 366 34.88 13.33 -17.16
N SER A 367 34.57 12.05 -17.00
CA SER A 367 35.00 11.11 -15.96
C SER A 367 36.34 11.44 -15.28
N ARG A 368 36.29 11.71 -13.97
CA ARG A 368 37.48 11.59 -13.11
C ARG A 368 37.76 10.13 -12.83
N THR A 369 38.85 9.64 -13.39
CA THR A 369 39.55 8.42 -12.97
C THR A 369 40.02 8.58 -11.53
N TYR A 370 39.60 7.66 -10.67
CA TYR A 370 40.01 7.60 -9.27
C TYR A 370 41.41 6.96 -9.21
N THR A 371 42.44 7.73 -8.87
CA THR A 371 43.78 7.21 -8.54
C THR A 371 43.97 7.25 -7.04
N LYS A 372 44.27 6.09 -6.43
CA LYS A 372 44.57 5.93 -4.99
C LYS A 372 45.86 6.68 -4.62
N PRO A 373 45.93 7.36 -3.47
CA PRO A 373 47.19 7.89 -2.95
C PRO A 373 48.01 6.79 -2.24
N PRO A 374 49.35 6.91 -2.20
CA PRO A 374 50.21 5.94 -1.55
C PRO A 374 50.23 6.13 -0.03
N ILE A 375 50.41 5.01 0.67
CA ILE A 375 50.69 4.91 2.09
C ILE A 375 52.16 5.26 2.30
N THR A 376 52.46 6.23 3.16
CA THR A 376 53.77 6.35 3.81
C THR A 376 53.57 6.67 5.28
N GLY A 377 54.01 5.74 6.13
CA GLY A 377 54.17 5.97 7.55
C GLY A 377 55.49 6.66 7.87
N ALA A 378 55.47 7.35 8.99
CA ALA A 378 56.55 7.46 9.98
C ALA A 378 55.88 7.76 11.32
#